data_AF-A0A914KIN6-F1
#
_entry.id   AF-A0A914KIN6-F1
#
_cell.length_a   1.000
_cell.length_b   1.000
_cell.length_c   1.000
_cell.angle_alpha   90.00
_cell.angle_beta   90.00
_cell.angle_gamma   90.00
#
_symmetry.space_group_name_H-M   'P 1'
#
loop_
_entity.id
_entity.type
_entity.pdbx_description
1 polymer ?
#
loop_
_entity_poly.entity_id
_entity_poly.type
_entity_poly.pdbx_seq_one_letter_code
_entity_poly.pdbx_strand_id
1 'polypeptide(L)'
;MPKQVLKKFQLLEGGSEILGTTAYWSDMDILCVLPKYISIYDFIAEDEFGLYGALMTVEDLENINTVKSSRIFIIEFKMYGIDVDLIYAQIPFEKIETDFDIMDNEIIQWNKDKRSILALADCLSYMWKEKA
;
A
#
# COMPACT_ATOMS: atom_id res chain seq x y z
N MET A 1 4.87 -22.35 -9.14
CA MET A 1 4.74 -22.12 -7.69
C MET A 1 4.27 -20.68 -7.41
N PRO A 2 2.97 -20.34 -7.57
CA PRO A 2 2.51 -18.95 -7.38
C PRO A 2 1.91 -18.65 -5.99
N LYS A 3 1.68 -19.68 -5.16
CA LYS A 3 0.95 -19.54 -3.87
C LYS A 3 1.78 -19.04 -2.68
N GLN A 4 3.10 -18.81 -2.84
CA GLN A 4 3.97 -18.34 -1.74
C GLN A 4 4.24 -16.83 -1.75
N VAL A 5 3.93 -16.13 -2.85
CA VAL A 5 4.13 -14.67 -2.95
C VAL A 5 2.98 -13.90 -2.28
N LEU A 6 1.75 -14.42 -2.35
CA LEU A 6 0.54 -13.84 -1.74
C LEU A 6 0.50 -13.87 -0.19
N LYS A 7 1.53 -14.37 0.49
CA LYS A 7 1.65 -14.33 1.97
C LYS A 7 2.62 -13.25 2.47
N LYS A 8 3.13 -12.40 1.58
CA LYS A 8 4.20 -11.45 1.91
C LYS A 8 3.74 -10.01 2.05
N PHE A 9 2.49 -9.69 1.77
CA PHE A 9 1.98 -8.32 1.86
C PHE A 9 0.48 -8.35 2.15
N GLN A 10 -0.04 -7.22 2.62
CA GLN A 10 -1.47 -7.02 2.84
C GLN A 10 -1.89 -5.71 2.19
N LEU A 11 -3.02 -5.75 1.47
CA LEU A 11 -3.63 -4.55 0.89
C LEU A 11 -4.77 -4.12 1.80
N LEU A 12 -4.80 -2.84 2.13
CA LEU A 12 -5.87 -2.20 2.90
C LEU A 12 -6.44 -1.05 2.09
N GLU A 13 -7.74 -0.81 2.21
CA GLU A 13 -8.34 0.41 1.70
C GLU A 13 -7.73 1.62 2.42
N GLY A 14 -7.45 2.68 1.67
CA GLY A 14 -7.00 3.98 2.17
C GLY A 14 -8.11 5.02 2.06
N GLY A 15 -7.75 6.28 2.31
CA GLY A 15 -8.53 7.42 1.85
C GLY A 15 -10.00 7.46 2.24
N SER A 16 -10.82 7.96 1.31
CA SER A 16 -12.27 8.12 1.47
C SER A 16 -13.03 6.81 1.49
N GLU A 17 -12.43 5.73 0.99
CA GLU A 17 -13.00 4.40 0.87
C GLU A 17 -13.34 3.86 2.26
N ILE A 18 -12.43 4.08 3.22
CA ILE A 18 -12.63 3.76 4.65
C ILE A 18 -13.88 4.43 5.23
N LEU A 19 -14.23 5.64 4.78
CA LEU A 19 -15.38 6.38 5.31
C LEU A 19 -16.72 5.98 4.66
N GLY A 20 -16.71 5.13 3.63
CA GLY A 20 -17.90 4.75 2.87
C GLY A 20 -18.52 5.90 2.09
N THR A 21 -17.76 6.98 1.84
CA THR A 21 -18.22 8.18 1.13
C THR A 21 -17.82 8.23 -0.35
N THR A 22 -17.10 7.21 -0.81
CA THR A 22 -16.55 7.11 -2.17
C THR A 22 -17.65 6.83 -3.20
N ALA A 23 -17.64 7.55 -4.32
CA ALA A 23 -18.51 7.28 -5.45
C ALA A 23 -17.92 6.17 -6.34
N TYR A 24 -18.74 5.47 -7.12
CA TYR A 24 -18.30 4.33 -7.95
C TYR A 24 -17.17 4.63 -8.96
N TRP A 25 -16.97 5.89 -9.32
CA TRP A 25 -15.95 6.35 -10.28
C TRP A 25 -14.84 7.18 -9.62
N SER A 26 -14.78 7.19 -8.30
CA SER A 26 -13.71 7.84 -7.56
C SER A 26 -12.45 6.99 -7.58
N ASP A 27 -11.32 7.68 -7.43
CA ASP A 27 -10.00 7.06 -7.31
C ASP A 27 -9.98 6.11 -6.09
N MET A 28 -9.22 5.02 -6.18
CA MET A 28 -9.06 4.05 -5.08
C MET A 28 -7.69 4.20 -4.42
N ASP A 29 -7.69 4.61 -3.15
CA ASP A 29 -6.49 4.58 -2.34
C ASP A 29 -6.27 3.16 -1.77
N ILE A 30 -5.10 2.58 -2.01
CA ILE A 30 -4.73 1.25 -1.48
C ILE A 30 -3.41 1.35 -0.72
N LEU A 31 -3.45 1.09 0.59
CA LEU A 31 -2.26 0.94 1.40
C LEU A 31 -1.65 -0.46 1.24
N CYS A 32 -0.46 -0.53 0.66
CA CYS A 32 0.32 -1.77 0.49
C CYS A 32 1.25 -1.97 1.68
N VAL A 33 0.83 -2.82 2.62
CA VAL A 33 1.58 -3.16 3.83
C VAL A 33 2.59 -4.27 3.54
N LEU A 34 3.86 -3.99 3.81
CA LEU A 34 5.01 -4.83 3.47
C LEU A 34 5.86 -5.17 4.71
N PRO A 35 6.40 -6.39 4.84
CA PRO A 35 7.30 -6.77 5.92
C PRO A 35 8.67 -6.08 5.76
N LYS A 36 9.42 -6.06 6.85
CA LYS A 36 10.69 -5.34 7.00
C LYS A 36 11.76 -5.65 5.95
N TYR A 37 11.76 -6.86 5.39
CA TYR A 37 12.76 -7.26 4.40
C TYR A 37 12.43 -6.80 2.97
N ILE A 38 11.21 -6.31 2.71
CA ILE A 38 10.83 -5.75 1.40
C ILE A 38 11.03 -4.25 1.46
N SER A 39 12.08 -3.77 0.81
CA SER A 39 12.41 -2.36 0.80
C SER A 39 11.60 -1.59 -0.23
N ILE A 40 11.71 -0.27 -0.15
CA ILE A 40 11.23 0.61 -1.20
C ILE A 40 11.84 0.32 -2.58
N TYR A 41 13.09 -0.15 -2.64
CA TYR A 41 13.72 -0.48 -3.92
C TYR A 41 13.03 -1.66 -4.59
N ASP A 42 12.62 -2.66 -3.80
CA ASP A 42 11.83 -3.79 -4.30
C ASP A 42 10.41 -3.34 -4.74
N PHE A 43 9.87 -2.30 -4.10
CA PHE A 43 8.58 -1.72 -4.47
C PHE A 43 8.63 -0.99 -5.83
N ILE A 44 9.67 -0.19 -6.07
CA ILE A 44 9.78 0.66 -7.28
C ILE A 44 10.65 0.06 -8.40
N ALA A 45 11.22 -1.13 -8.20
CA ALA A 45 12.08 -1.75 -9.21
C ALA A 45 11.30 -2.04 -10.51
N GLU A 46 11.90 -1.66 -11.63
CA GLU A 46 11.30 -1.79 -12.97
C GLU A 46 11.47 -3.18 -13.59
N ASP A 47 12.26 -4.05 -12.96
CA ASP A 47 12.43 -5.44 -13.37
C ASP A 47 11.27 -6.35 -12.89
N GLU A 48 11.18 -7.55 -13.46
CA GLU A 48 10.11 -8.51 -13.16
C GLU A 48 10.12 -9.04 -11.71
N PHE A 49 11.16 -8.76 -10.93
CA PHE A 49 11.26 -9.14 -9.53
C PHE A 49 10.74 -8.04 -8.59
N GLY A 50 10.67 -6.81 -9.07
CA GLY A 50 10.06 -5.67 -8.39
C GLY A 50 8.53 -5.64 -8.50
N LEU A 51 7.87 -4.95 -7.56
CA LEU A 51 6.41 -4.78 -7.63
C LEU A 51 5.99 -3.92 -8.83
N TYR A 52 6.66 -2.79 -9.05
CA TYR A 52 6.38 -1.94 -10.21
C TYR A 52 6.55 -2.69 -11.52
N GLY A 53 7.70 -3.34 -11.75
CA GLY A 53 7.92 -4.12 -12.97
C GLY A 53 6.94 -5.29 -13.12
N ALA A 54 6.54 -5.95 -12.02
CA ALA A 54 5.47 -6.95 -12.07
C ALA A 54 4.11 -6.36 -12.50
N LEU A 55 3.73 -5.18 -11.98
CA LEU A 55 2.50 -4.48 -12.39
C LEU A 55 2.54 -4.11 -13.88
N MET A 56 3.69 -3.72 -14.42
CA MET A 56 3.87 -3.43 -15.85
C MET A 56 3.59 -4.64 -16.76
N THR A 57 3.59 -5.86 -16.23
CA THR A 57 3.25 -7.08 -16.99
C THR A 57 1.76 -7.44 -16.99
N VAL A 58 0.94 -6.74 -16.21
CA VAL A 58 -0.50 -7.01 -16.08
C VAL A 58 -1.25 -6.27 -17.20
N GLU A 59 -1.85 -7.02 -18.14
CA GLU A 59 -2.51 -6.46 -19.33
C GLU A 59 -3.67 -5.51 -19.01
N ASP A 60 -4.34 -5.69 -17.88
CA ASP A 60 -5.50 -4.88 -17.45
C ASP A 60 -5.11 -3.54 -16.79
N LEU A 61 -3.81 -3.29 -16.60
CA LEU A 61 -3.31 -2.05 -15.99
C LEU A 61 -2.84 -1.07 -17.05
N GLU A 62 -3.34 0.16 -16.94
CA GLU A 62 -3.02 1.26 -17.84
C GLU A 62 -2.33 2.40 -17.07
N ASN A 63 -1.57 3.24 -17.78
CA ASN A 63 -0.96 4.48 -17.23
C ASN A 63 -0.16 4.30 -15.93
N ILE A 64 0.48 3.15 -15.75
CA ILE A 64 1.28 2.87 -14.55
C ILE A 64 2.43 3.88 -14.46
N ASN A 65 2.57 4.54 -13.32
CA ASN A 65 3.61 5.51 -13.05
C ASN A 65 4.01 5.49 -11.57
N THR A 66 5.27 5.83 -11.27
CA THR A 66 5.68 6.08 -9.88
C THR A 66 5.57 7.56 -9.58
N VAL A 67 4.86 7.91 -8.50
CA VAL A 67 4.88 9.25 -7.95
C VAL A 67 5.68 9.28 -6.67
N LYS A 68 6.80 10.01 -6.75
CA LYS A 68 7.60 10.36 -5.59
C LYS A 68 7.06 11.63 -4.96
N SER A 69 6.04 11.49 -4.13
CA SER A 69 5.66 12.57 -3.23
C SER A 69 6.81 12.83 -2.24
N SER A 70 6.93 14.06 -1.74
CA SER A 70 7.96 14.43 -0.75
C SER A 70 7.83 13.66 0.58
N ARG A 71 6.71 12.95 0.80
CA ARG A 71 6.34 12.34 2.08
C ARG A 71 6.06 10.84 2.04
N ILE A 72 5.52 10.33 0.93
CA ILE A 72 5.15 8.91 0.74
C ILE A 72 5.49 8.48 -0.69
N PHE A 73 5.54 7.17 -0.94
CA PHE A 73 5.76 6.60 -2.28
C PHE A 73 4.49 5.95 -2.76
N ILE A 74 4.11 6.28 -3.99
CA ILE A 74 2.86 5.83 -4.62
C ILE A 74 3.20 5.26 -5.99
N ILE A 75 2.61 4.13 -6.33
CA ILE A 75 2.48 3.67 -7.71
C ILE A 75 1.04 3.96 -8.11
N GLU A 76 0.87 4.85 -9.07
CA GLU A 76 -0.43 5.22 -9.63
C GLU A 76 -0.66 4.38 -10.88
N PHE A 77 -1.86 3.84 -11.04
CA PHE A 77 -2.26 3.15 -12.27
C PHE A 77 -3.77 3.21 -12.47
N LYS A 78 -4.21 2.86 -13.67
CA LYS A 78 -5.63 2.74 -14.01
C LYS A 78 -5.99 1.28 -14.21
N MET A 79 -7.05 0.83 -13.54
CA MET A 79 -7.60 -0.51 -13.70
C MET A 79 -9.08 -0.39 -14.06
N TYR A 80 -9.49 -0.93 -15.21
CA TYR A 80 -10.87 -0.86 -15.71
C TYR A 80 -11.48 0.55 -15.71
N GLY A 81 -10.66 1.57 -16.00
CA GLY A 81 -11.09 2.97 -16.05
C GLY A 81 -11.02 3.72 -14.71
N ILE A 82 -10.75 3.03 -13.60
CA ILE A 82 -10.65 3.59 -12.25
C ILE A 82 -9.18 3.87 -11.94
N ASP A 83 -8.89 5.09 -11.47
CA ASP A 83 -7.56 5.48 -11.01
C ASP A 83 -7.28 4.85 -9.63
N VAL A 84 -6.08 4.33 -9.41
CA VAL A 84 -5.68 3.58 -8.22
C VAL A 84 -4.33 4.07 -7.72
N ASP A 85 -4.29 4.46 -6.46
CA ASP A 85 -3.09 4.92 -5.77
C ASP A 85 -2.59 3.82 -4.83
N LEU A 86 -1.55 3.11 -5.24
CA LEU A 86 -0.92 2.06 -4.42
C LEU A 86 0.19 2.65 -3.56
N ILE A 87 -0.08 2.82 -2.28
CA ILE A 87 0.77 3.51 -1.31
C ILE A 87 1.69 2.52 -0.60
N TYR A 88 3.00 2.79 -0.58
CA TYR A 88 3.98 1.98 0.13
C TYR A 88 3.92 2.19 1.65
N ALA A 89 3.81 1.10 2.41
CA ALA A 89 4.00 1.09 3.86
C ALA A 89 4.73 -0.18 4.34
N GLN A 90 5.99 -0.04 4.74
CA GLN A 90 6.73 -1.12 5.39
C GLN A 90 6.50 -1.11 6.90
N ILE A 91 6.36 -2.30 7.50
CA ILE A 91 6.23 -2.50 8.95
C ILE A 91 7.52 -3.09 9.54
N PRO A 92 7.80 -2.92 10.85
CA PRO A 92 9.05 -3.38 11.45
C PRO A 92 9.12 -4.90 11.68
N PHE A 93 8.12 -5.66 11.22
CA PHE A 93 7.98 -7.10 11.44
C PHE A 93 8.44 -7.92 10.23
N GLU A 94 8.97 -9.10 10.50
CA GLU A 94 9.41 -10.07 9.46
C GLU A 94 8.24 -10.76 8.78
N LYS A 95 7.06 -10.78 9.39
CA LYS A 95 5.86 -11.43 8.87
C LYS A 95 4.64 -10.57 9.17
N ILE A 96 3.65 -10.67 8.28
CA ILE A 96 2.31 -10.15 8.48
C ILE A 96 1.46 -11.34 8.88
N GLU A 97 0.97 -11.34 10.12
CA GLU A 97 0.10 -12.40 10.64
C GLU A 97 -1.32 -12.27 10.06
N THR A 98 -2.13 -13.32 10.16
CA THR A 98 -3.45 -13.35 9.52
C THR A 98 -4.45 -12.39 10.20
N ASP A 99 -4.22 -12.10 11.47
CA ASP A 99 -4.94 -11.17 12.33
C ASP A 99 -4.18 -9.85 12.52
N PHE A 100 -3.29 -9.51 11.59
CA PHE A 100 -2.51 -8.28 11.64
C PHE A 100 -3.42 -7.04 11.69
N ASP A 101 -3.27 -6.26 12.76
CA ASP A 101 -3.98 -5.01 12.99
C ASP A 101 -3.01 -3.84 12.84
N ILE A 102 -3.24 -2.98 11.84
CA ILE A 102 -2.43 -1.76 11.64
C ILE A 102 -2.57 -0.76 12.79
N MET A 103 -3.59 -0.90 13.64
CA MET A 103 -3.79 -0.07 14.83
C MET A 103 -2.85 -0.46 15.98
N ASP A 104 -2.06 -1.54 15.85
CA ASP A 104 -1.08 -1.90 16.88
C ASP A 104 0.00 -0.83 17.02
N ASN A 105 0.10 -0.27 18.23
CA ASN A 105 1.07 0.77 18.57
C ASN A 105 2.52 0.31 18.38
N GLU A 106 2.80 -0.99 18.46
CA GLU A 106 4.15 -1.53 18.24
C GLU A 106 4.65 -1.23 16.81
N ILE A 107 3.75 -1.16 15.83
CA ILE A 107 4.09 -0.82 14.44
C ILE A 107 4.71 0.57 14.40
N ILE A 108 4.03 1.58 14.93
CA ILE A 108 4.53 2.97 14.91
C ILE A 108 5.75 3.12 15.82
N GLN A 109 5.74 2.44 16.98
CA GLN A 109 6.83 2.54 17.95
C GLN A 109 8.15 1.98 17.42
N TRP A 110 8.12 0.88 16.67
CA TRP A 110 9.34 0.17 16.24
C TRP A 110 9.71 0.42 14.78
N ASN A 111 8.84 1.07 13.99
CA ASN A 111 9.16 1.43 12.62
C ASN A 111 10.19 2.57 12.58
N LYS A 112 11.17 2.45 11.69
CA LYS A 112 12.23 3.45 11.48
C LYS A 112 12.07 4.19 10.16
N ASP A 113 11.22 3.70 9.26
CA ASP A 113 10.94 4.38 7.99
C ASP A 113 9.84 5.41 8.17
N LYS A 114 10.25 6.69 8.20
CA LYS A 114 9.34 7.83 8.39
C LYS A 114 8.23 7.89 7.34
N ARG A 115 8.49 7.44 6.12
CA ARG A 115 7.51 7.46 5.03
C ARG A 115 6.40 6.45 5.28
N SER A 116 6.78 5.23 5.67
CA SER A 116 5.85 4.20 6.11
C SER A 116 5.04 4.65 7.33
N ILE A 117 5.67 5.29 8.31
CA ILE A 117 4.95 5.87 9.47
C ILE A 117 3.89 6.89 9.02
N LEU A 118 4.23 7.78 8.08
CA LEU A 118 3.29 8.77 7.57
C LEU A 118 2.11 8.13 6.82
N ALA A 119 2.38 7.14 5.95
CA ALA A 119 1.35 6.41 5.21
C ALA A 119 0.40 5.65 6.16
N LEU A 120 0.96 4.95 7.16
CA LEU A 120 0.18 4.24 8.19
C LEU A 120 -0.67 5.22 9.01
N ALA A 121 -0.08 6.34 9.46
CA ALA A 121 -0.80 7.34 10.24
C ALA A 121 -1.94 8.01 9.46
N ASP A 122 -1.75 8.24 8.16
CA ASP A 122 -2.79 8.77 7.29
C ASP A 122 -4.00 7.82 7.23
N CYS A 123 -3.76 6.55 6.90
CA CYS A 123 -4.78 5.50 6.89
C CYS A 123 -5.49 5.37 8.25
N LEU A 124 -4.74 5.34 9.36
CA LEU A 124 -5.32 5.27 10.71
C LEU A 124 -6.20 6.47 11.04
N SER A 125 -5.89 7.65 10.50
CA SER A 125 -6.70 8.85 10.73
C SER A 125 -8.12 8.74 10.15
N TYR A 126 -8.28 8.02 9.05
CA TYR A 126 -9.58 7.72 8.45
C TYR A 126 -10.34 6.68 9.27
N MET A 127 -9.67 5.60 9.69
CA MET A 127 -10.28 4.57 10.54
C MET A 127 -10.78 5.13 11.88
N TRP A 128 -10.05 6.08 12.47
CA TRP A 128 -10.50 6.75 13.70
C TRP A 128 -11.71 7.65 13.48
N LYS A 129 -11.84 8.28 12.30
CA LYS A 129 -13.03 9.09 11.96
C LYS A 129 -14.25 8.21 11.71
N GLU A 130 -14.09 7.03 11.12
CA GLU A 130 -15.19 6.09 10.89
C GLU A 130 -15.79 5.58 12.21
N LYS A 131 -14.96 5.38 13.24
CA LYS A 131 -15.36 4.85 14.56
C LYS A 131 -15.93 5.91 15.52
N ALA A 132 -15.93 7.19 15.15
CA ALA A 132 -16.32 8.31 16.01
C ALA A 132 -17.77 8.76 15.75
#